data_AF-A0A1I6RXK5-F1
#
_entry.id   AF-A0A1I6RXK5-F1
#
_cell.length_a   1.000
_cell.length_b   1.000
_cell.length_c   1.000
_cell.angle_alpha   90.00
_cell.angle_beta   90.00
_cell.angle_gamma   90.00
#
_symmetry.space_group_name_H-M   'P 1'
#
loop_
_entity.id
_entity.type
_entity.pdbx_description
1 polymer ?
#
loop_
_entity_poly.entity_id
_entity_poly.type
_entity_poly.pdbx_seq_one_letter_code
_entity_poly.pdbx_strand_id
1 'polypeptide(L)'
;MDHFDWIAVGGFALLTASSLAIDAIIVAAAFGGFLLSLASRRLYDGRPWEALGWLFLVGSALTLVVEPGGVAFVAGFFGPMAVGVGLLFAGRLEWLPNVWTVDDRMPE
;
A
#
# COMPACT_ATOMS: atom_id res chain seq x y z
N MET A 1 -4.08 -16.29 5.51
CA MET A 1 -4.74 -15.25 4.70
C MET A 1 -5.95 -14.78 5.46
N ASP A 2 -6.00 -13.49 5.80
CA ASP A 2 -7.12 -12.89 6.53
C ASP A 2 -8.24 -12.42 5.56
N HIS A 3 -9.38 -11.98 6.09
CA HIS A 3 -10.47 -11.38 5.29
C HIS A 3 -9.96 -10.22 4.41
N PHE A 4 -8.99 -9.46 4.92
CA PHE A 4 -8.38 -8.34 4.23
C PHE A 4 -7.59 -8.75 2.99
N ASP A 5 -6.87 -9.88 3.04
CA ASP A 5 -6.19 -10.45 1.88
C ASP A 5 -7.17 -10.71 0.74
N TRP A 6 -8.37 -11.19 1.05
CA TRP A 6 -9.42 -11.38 0.05
C TRP A 6 -9.98 -10.08 -0.51
N ILE A 7 -10.15 -9.04 0.32
CA ILE A 7 -10.53 -7.71 -0.17
C ILE A 7 -9.45 -7.16 -1.10
N ALA A 8 -8.18 -7.26 -0.70
CA ALA A 8 -7.04 -6.80 -1.49
C ALA A 8 -7.04 -7.51 -2.86
N VAL A 9 -7.06 -8.85 -2.87
CA VAL A 9 -7.09 -9.65 -4.09
C VAL A 9 -8.30 -9.33 -4.95
N GLY A 10 -9.49 -9.23 -4.37
CA GLY A 10 -10.73 -8.90 -5.09
C GLY A 10 -10.67 -7.51 -5.72
N GLY A 11 -10.19 -6.51 -4.99
CA GLY A 11 -10.02 -5.15 -5.51
C GLY A 11 -8.98 -5.07 -6.62
N PHE A 12 -7.85 -5.76 -6.48
CA PHE A 12 -6.85 -5.89 -7.55
C PHE A 12 -7.46 -6.53 -8.79
N ALA A 13 -8.13 -7.68 -8.64
CA ALA A 13 -8.75 -8.39 -9.76
C ALA A 13 -9.80 -7.53 -10.48
N LEU A 14 -10.63 -6.81 -9.73
CA LEU A 14 -11.63 -5.89 -10.27
C LEU A 14 -10.99 -4.73 -11.03
N LEU A 15 -9.93 -4.13 -10.49
CA LEU A 15 -9.22 -3.03 -11.15
C LEU A 15 -8.47 -3.48 -12.40
N THR A 16 -7.86 -4.66 -12.37
CA THR A 16 -7.25 -5.29 -13.56
C THR A 16 -8.29 -5.60 -14.63
N ALA A 17 -9.48 -6.09 -14.26
CA ALA A 17 -10.56 -6.28 -15.23
C ALA A 17 -11.06 -4.93 -15.80
N SER A 18 -11.15 -3.91 -14.95
CA SER A 18 -11.62 -2.56 -15.34
C SER A 18 -10.66 -1.85 -16.29
N SER A 19 -9.35 -2.11 -16.24
CA SER A 19 -8.37 -1.52 -17.16
C SER A 19 -8.55 -1.90 -18.63
N LEU A 20 -9.34 -2.94 -18.90
CA LEU A 20 -9.69 -3.34 -20.27
C LEU A 20 -10.78 -2.45 -20.89
N ALA A 21 -11.51 -1.69 -20.07
CA ALA A 21 -12.69 -0.92 -20.49
C ALA A 21 -12.62 0.57 -20.12
N ILE A 22 -11.73 0.95 -19.20
CA ILE A 22 -11.63 2.30 -18.64
C ILE A 22 -10.24 2.87 -18.94
N ASP A 23 -10.18 4.21 -19.09
CA ASP A 23 -8.94 4.96 -19.22
C ASP A 23 -7.93 4.64 -18.10
N ALA A 24 -6.67 4.48 -18.50
CA ALA A 24 -5.59 4.05 -17.60
C ALA A 24 -5.37 5.01 -16.43
N ILE A 25 -5.55 6.32 -16.63
CA ILE A 25 -5.38 7.34 -15.57
C ILE A 25 -6.48 7.18 -14.52
N ILE A 26 -7.71 6.94 -14.96
CA ILE A 26 -8.86 6.72 -14.06
C ILE A 26 -8.64 5.44 -13.24
N VAL A 27 -8.15 4.37 -13.87
CA VAL A 27 -7.84 3.12 -13.17
C VAL A 27 -6.68 3.29 -12.19
N ALA A 28 -5.63 4.03 -12.57
CA ALA A 28 -4.52 4.35 -11.67
C ALA A 28 -4.96 5.17 -10.45
N ALA A 29 -5.83 6.16 -10.65
CA ALA A 29 -6.41 6.96 -9.56
C ALA A 29 -7.30 6.10 -8.63
N ALA A 30 -8.15 5.24 -9.21
CA ALA A 30 -8.97 4.30 -8.45
C ALA A 30 -8.11 3.31 -7.66
N PHE A 31 -7.01 2.84 -8.26
CA PHE A 31 -6.03 1.99 -7.59
C PHE A 31 -5.34 2.69 -6.42
N GLY A 32 -4.91 3.94 -6.60
CA GLY A 32 -4.36 4.75 -5.51
C GLY A 32 -5.35 4.93 -4.35
N GLY A 33 -6.62 5.24 -4.66
CA GLY A 33 -7.68 5.35 -3.65
C GLY A 33 -7.94 4.03 -2.91
N PHE A 34 -7.93 2.91 -3.62
CA PHE A 34 -8.07 1.57 -3.04
C PHE A 34 -6.93 1.24 -2.07
N LEU A 35 -5.67 1.48 -2.49
CA LEU A 35 -4.50 1.28 -1.64
C LEU A 35 -4.54 2.18 -0.39
N LEU A 36 -4.98 3.43 -0.53
CA LEU A 36 -5.16 4.33 0.60
C LEU A 36 -6.21 3.81 1.59
N SER A 37 -7.31 3.26 1.09
CA SER A 37 -8.34 2.64 1.94
C SER A 37 -7.79 1.45 2.73
N LEU A 38 -6.97 0.60 2.12
CA LEU A 38 -6.28 -0.51 2.80
C LEU A 38 -5.30 0.02 3.86
N ALA A 39 -4.53 1.04 3.52
CA ALA A 39 -3.60 1.67 4.46
C ALA A 39 -4.32 2.20 5.71
N SER A 40 -5.41 2.95 5.52
CA SER A 40 -6.20 3.48 6.65
C SER A 40 -6.72 2.37 7.54
N ARG A 41 -7.26 1.28 6.98
CA ARG A 41 -7.74 0.17 7.80
C ARG A 41 -6.62 -0.55 8.56
N ARG A 42 -5.47 -0.82 7.93
CA ARG A 42 -4.32 -1.43 8.63
C ARG A 42 -3.79 -0.53 9.75
N LEU A 43 -3.89 0.77 9.60
CA LEU A 43 -3.54 1.71 10.67
C LEU A 43 -4.51 1.56 11.86
N TYR A 44 -5.82 1.46 11.60
CA TYR A 44 -6.83 1.20 12.64
C TYR A 44 -6.70 -0.18 13.29
N ASP A 45 -6.28 -1.20 12.55
CA ASP A 45 -6.05 -2.56 13.07
C ASP A 45 -4.76 -2.67 13.91
N GLY A 46 -4.03 -1.57 14.14
CA GLY A 46 -2.80 -1.57 14.92
C GLY A 46 -1.60 -2.18 14.17
N ARG A 47 -1.63 -2.20 12.84
CA ARG A 47 -0.57 -2.75 11.97
C ARG A 47 0.13 -1.63 11.18
N PRO A 48 0.87 -0.74 11.86
CA PRO A 48 1.39 0.50 11.27
C PRO A 48 2.40 0.27 10.14
N TRP A 49 3.24 -0.76 10.26
CA TRP A 49 4.22 -1.09 9.23
C TRP A 49 3.57 -1.52 7.91
N GLU A 50 2.48 -2.30 7.99
CA GLU A 50 1.72 -2.63 6.80
C GLU A 50 1.00 -1.42 6.23
N ALA A 51 0.43 -0.57 7.10
CA ALA A 51 -0.21 0.67 6.66
C ALA A 51 0.77 1.56 5.87
N LEU A 52 2.00 1.71 6.36
CA LEU A 52 3.08 2.40 5.64
C LEU A 52 3.40 1.70 4.32
N GLY A 53 3.50 0.38 4.32
CA GLY A 53 3.70 -0.41 3.09
C GLY A 53 2.65 -0.08 2.02
N TRP A 54 1.37 -0.06 2.39
CA TRP A 54 0.28 0.34 1.51
C TRP A 54 0.38 1.81 1.06
N LEU A 55 0.75 2.74 1.94
CA LEU A 55 0.96 4.15 1.59
C LEU A 55 2.10 4.35 0.58
N PHE A 56 3.19 3.59 0.70
CA PHE A 56 4.27 3.63 -0.29
C PHE A 56 3.78 3.15 -1.66
N LEU A 57 2.91 2.13 -1.71
CA LEU A 57 2.28 1.71 -2.97
C LEU A 57 1.33 2.78 -3.54
N VAL A 58 0.65 3.58 -2.70
CA VAL A 58 -0.11 4.76 -3.16
C VAL A 58 0.81 5.74 -3.89
N GLY A 59 2.02 5.96 -3.38
CA GLY A 59 3.05 6.78 -4.04
C GLY A 59 3.37 6.28 -5.45
N SER A 60 3.57 4.97 -5.61
CA SER A 60 3.74 4.36 -6.94
C SER A 60 2.54 4.57 -7.84
N ALA A 61 1.32 4.36 -7.33
CA ALA A 61 0.10 4.59 -8.11
C ALA A 61 -0.04 6.06 -8.55
N LEU A 62 0.33 7.01 -7.69
CA LEU A 62 0.31 8.45 -8.00
C LEU A 62 1.26 8.78 -9.17
N THR A 63 2.42 8.12 -9.26
CA THR A 63 3.34 8.37 -10.37
C THR A 63 2.81 7.94 -11.74
N LEU A 64 1.88 6.98 -11.78
CA LEU A 64 1.16 6.64 -13.01
C LEU A 64 0.18 7.75 -13.43
N VAL A 65 -0.34 8.53 -12.47
CA VAL A 65 -1.27 9.63 -12.73
C VAL A 65 -0.53 10.91 -13.12
N VAL A 66 0.59 11.20 -12.46
CA VAL A 66 1.40 12.41 -12.70
C VAL A 66 2.30 12.25 -13.93
N GLU A 67 2.69 11.02 -14.26
CA GLU A 67 3.53 10.65 -15.40
C GLU A 67 4.80 11.52 -15.55
N PRO A 68 5.65 11.63 -14.50
CA PRO A 68 6.84 12.47 -14.57
C PRO A 68 7.86 11.83 -15.52
N GLY A 69 8.17 12.45 -16.67
CA GLY A 69 9.01 11.83 -17.70
C GLY A 69 10.40 11.33 -17.26
N GLY A 70 10.92 10.31 -17.95
CA GLY A 70 12.30 9.86 -17.85
C GLY A 70 12.67 9.20 -16.52
N VAL A 71 13.81 9.59 -15.94
CA VAL A 71 14.35 8.99 -14.70
C VAL A 71 13.43 9.24 -13.50
N ALA A 72 12.70 10.37 -13.50
CA ALA A 72 11.76 10.70 -12.44
C ALA A 72 10.61 9.68 -12.36
N PHE A 73 10.11 9.19 -13.51
CA PHE A 73 9.12 8.11 -13.56
C PHE A 73 9.65 6.87 -12.87
N VAL A 74 10.85 6.44 -13.28
CA VAL A 74 11.44 5.19 -12.79
C VAL A 74 11.66 5.25 -11.28
N ALA A 75 12.27 6.33 -10.79
CA ALA A 75 12.52 6.50 -9.37
C ALA A 75 11.21 6.61 -8.56
N GLY A 76 10.24 7.39 -9.06
CA GLY A 76 8.98 7.63 -8.39
C GLY A 76 8.04 6.42 -8.40
N PHE A 77 8.09 5.58 -9.43
CA PHE A 77 7.29 4.37 -9.50
C PHE A 77 7.94 3.23 -8.71
N PHE A 78 9.19 2.87 -9.04
CA PHE A 78 9.84 1.69 -8.49
C PHE A 78 10.40 1.89 -7.09
N GLY A 79 10.81 3.10 -6.71
CA GLY A 79 11.32 3.39 -5.37
C GLY A 79 10.28 3.11 -4.28
N PRO A 80 9.11 3.79 -4.31
CA PRO A 80 8.02 3.51 -3.40
C PRO A 80 7.48 2.09 -3.53
N MET A 81 7.49 1.49 -4.72
CA MET A 81 7.02 0.11 -4.90
C MET A 81 7.90 -0.87 -4.13
N ALA A 82 9.22 -0.76 -4.27
CA ALA A 82 10.18 -1.62 -3.58
C ALA A 82 10.07 -1.46 -2.05
N VAL A 83 9.98 -0.21 -1.56
CA VAL A 83 9.83 0.06 -0.13
C VAL A 83 8.49 -0.48 0.38
N GLY A 84 7.40 -0.25 -0.34
CA GLY A 84 6.07 -0.69 0.03
C GLY A 84 5.97 -2.22 0.13
N VAL A 85 6.45 -2.93 -0.89
CA VAL A 85 6.52 -4.40 -0.89
C VAL A 85 7.42 -4.91 0.26
N GLY A 86 8.59 -4.29 0.45
CA GLY A 86 9.50 -4.64 1.54
C GLY A 86 8.86 -4.50 2.92
N LEU A 87 8.16 -3.40 3.16
CA LEU A 87 7.45 -3.15 4.43
C LEU A 87 6.29 -4.12 4.65
N LEU A 88 5.51 -4.43 3.61
CA LEU A 88 4.44 -5.42 3.71
C LEU A 88 4.99 -6.81 4.06
N PHE A 89 6.11 -7.19 3.44
CA PHE A 89 6.72 -8.49 3.71
C PHE A 89 7.37 -8.55 5.10
N ALA A 90 8.15 -7.53 5.46
CA ALA A 90 8.79 -7.44 6.76
C ALA A 90 7.78 -7.31 7.91
N GLY A 91 6.66 -6.61 7.68
CA GLY A 91 5.54 -6.52 8.61
C GLY A 91 4.79 -7.84 8.81
N ARG A 92 4.68 -8.67 7.76
CA ARG A 92 4.06 -10.02 7.86
C ARG A 92 4.96 -11.07 8.49
N LEU A 93 6.27 -10.93 8.32
CA LEU A 93 7.26 -11.83 8.92
C LEU A 93 7.63 -11.43 10.36
N GLU A 94 6.98 -10.42 10.92
CA GLU A 94 7.25 -9.90 12.27
C GLU A 94 8.72 -9.47 12.45
N TRP A 95 9.40 -9.08 11.36
CA TRP A 95 10.79 -8.62 11.38
C TRP A 95 10.92 -7.20 11.91
N LEU A 96 9.83 -6.44 11.92
CA LEU A 96 9.81 -5.05 12.31
C LEU A 96 9.35 -4.92 13.77
N PRO A 97 10.10 -4.18 14.61
CA PRO A 97 9.75 -4.00 16.01
C PRO A 97 8.43 -3.22 16.13
N ASN A 98 7.62 -3.59 17.12
CA ASN A 98 6.44 -2.83 17.45
C ASN A 98 6.85 -1.56 18.23
N VAL A 99 6.95 -0.43 17.53
CA VAL A 99 7.31 0.87 18.13
C VAL A 99 6.11 1.81 18.32
N TRP A 100 4.89 1.38 17.96
CA TRP A 100 3.67 2.19 18.05
C TRP A 100 2.78 1.84 19.23
N THR A 101 2.96 0.68 19.85
CA THR A 101 2.29 0.36 21.11
C THR A 101 3.20 0.71 22.28
N VAL A 102 2.71 1.51 23.21
CA VAL A 102 3.34 1.65 24.53
C VAL A 102 2.95 0.41 25.34
N ASP A 103 3.94 -0.30 25.88
CA ASP A 103 3.66 -1.38 26.83
C ASP A 103 3.22 -0.70 28.14
N ASP A 104 1.92 -0.71 28.42
CA ASP A 104 1.33 -0.05 29.61
C ASP A 104 1.74 -0.73 30.95
N ARG A 105 2.61 -1.75 30.90
CA ARG A 105 3.22 -2.34 32.08
C ARG A 105 4.38 -1.47 32.58
N MET A 106 4.05 -0.37 33.24
CA MET A 106 4.97 0.20 34.21
C MET A 106 5.04 -0.71 35.45
N PRO A 107 6.22 -1.15 35.90
CA PRO A 107 6.38 -1.68 37.25
C PRO A 107 6.23 -0.54 38.26
N GLU A 108 5.33 -0.74 39.22
CA GLU A 108 5.21 0.07 40.44
C GLU A 108 6.45 -0.04 41.34
#